data_AF-A0A2N1APV6-F1
#
_entry.id   AF-A0A2N1APV6-F1
#
_cell.length_a   1.000
_cell.length_b   1.000
_cell.length_c   1.000
_cell.angle_alpha   90.00
_cell.angle_beta   90.00
_cell.angle_gamma   90.00
#
_symmetry.space_group_name_H-M   'P 1'
#
loop_
_entity.id
_entity.type
_entity.pdbx_description
1 polymer ?
#
loop_
_entity_poly.entity_id
_entity_poly.type
_entity_poly.pdbx_seq_one_letter_code
_entity_poly.pdbx_strand_id
1 'polypeptide(L)'
;MCSALSIARKGQLAMQLLDDLALKKIKFDDALLEQADSGDDEASNFDTDAHIHIPALAAVAEELITLLGGEVVPTLEDATEKAVQASKAA
;
A
#
# COMPACT_ATOMS: atom_id res chain seq x y z
N MET A 1 21.10 -10.45 -0.24
CA MET A 1 20.08 -9.41 0.04
C MET A 1 18.72 -10.07 -0.02
N CYS A 2 17.84 -9.80 0.94
CA CYS A 2 16.45 -10.23 0.85
C CYS A 2 15.73 -9.22 -0.05
N SER A 3 15.51 -9.55 -1.32
CA SER A 3 14.85 -8.65 -2.28
C SER A 3 13.32 -8.73 -2.20
N ALA A 4 12.78 -9.62 -1.35
CA ALA A 4 11.35 -9.71 -1.11
C ALA A 4 11.05 -10.39 0.23
N LEU A 5 10.16 -9.77 1.02
CA LEU A 5 9.70 -10.27 2.31
C LEU A 5 8.20 -10.47 2.28
N SER A 6 7.73 -11.67 2.64
CA SER A 6 6.29 -11.91 2.84
C SER A 6 5.91 -11.52 4.25
N ILE A 7 4.91 -10.66 4.39
CA ILE A 7 4.41 -10.14 5.66
C ILE A 7 2.89 -10.30 5.72
N ALA A 8 2.36 -10.37 6.93
CA ALA A 8 0.93 -10.45 7.16
C ALA A 8 0.54 -9.64 8.40
N ARG A 9 -0.57 -8.93 8.30
CA ARG A 9 -1.26 -8.34 9.44
C ARG A 9 -2.45 -9.21 9.78
N LYS A 10 -2.42 -9.78 10.98
CA LYS A 10 -3.39 -10.77 11.44
C LYS A 10 -4.83 -10.24 11.30
N GLY A 11 -5.70 -11.03 10.66
CA GLY A 11 -7.12 -10.71 10.51
C GLY A 11 -7.41 -9.60 9.50
N GLN A 12 -6.44 -9.22 8.65
CA GLN A 12 -6.64 -8.17 7.67
C GLN A 12 -6.13 -8.53 6.29
N LEU A 13 -4.81 -8.68 6.12
CA LEU A 13 -4.24 -8.97 4.81
C LEU A 13 -2.80 -9.50 4.90
N ALA A 14 -2.39 -10.19 3.86
CA ALA A 14 -1.02 -10.62 3.60
C ALA A 14 -0.51 -10.00 2.30
N MET A 15 0.79 -9.73 2.23
CA MET A 15 1.43 -9.14 1.05
C MET A 15 2.92 -9.49 0.97
N GLN A 16 3.52 -9.19 -0.17
CA GLN A 16 4.96 -9.25 -0.39
C GLN A 16 5.50 -7.81 -0.50
N LEU A 17 6.40 -7.43 0.42
CA LEU A 17 7.16 -6.18 0.39
C LEU A 17 8.48 -6.41 -0.36
N LEU A 18 8.69 -5.65 -1.43
CA LEU A 18 9.95 -5.63 -2.18
C LEU A 18 10.91 -4.56 -1.64
N ASP A 19 12.16 -4.61 -2.09
CA ASP A 19 13.22 -3.66 -1.70
C ASP A 19 13.02 -2.24 -2.27
N ASP A 20 12.29 -2.12 -3.37
CA ASP A 20 11.84 -0.85 -3.97
C ASP A 20 10.55 -0.29 -3.32
N LEU A 21 10.15 -0.85 -2.17
CA LEU A 21 8.91 -0.55 -1.44
C LEU A 21 7.62 -0.94 -2.18
N ALA A 22 7.70 -1.65 -3.30
CA ALA A 22 6.50 -2.14 -3.99
C ALA A 22 5.79 -3.23 -3.17
N LEU A 23 4.47 -3.11 -3.07
CA LEU A 23 3.60 -4.11 -2.47
C LEU A 23 3.04 -5.02 -3.57
N LYS A 24 3.27 -6.33 -3.49
CA LYS A 24 2.75 -7.33 -4.43
C LYS A 24 1.94 -8.40 -3.71
N LYS A 25 1.11 -9.11 -4.49
CA LYS A 25 0.32 -10.26 -4.01
C LYS A 25 -0.50 -9.95 -2.76
N ILE A 26 -1.13 -8.76 -2.74
CA ILE A 26 -2.01 -8.37 -1.65
C ILE A 26 -3.20 -9.34 -1.64
N LYS A 27 -3.43 -9.98 -0.51
CA LYS A 27 -4.56 -10.86 -0.26
C LYS A 27 -5.21 -10.45 1.05
N PHE A 28 -6.49 -10.07 1.00
CA PHE A 28 -7.27 -9.77 2.18
C PHE A 28 -7.71 -11.07 2.87
N ASP A 29 -7.81 -11.01 4.20
CA ASP A 29 -8.23 -12.11 5.05
C ASP A 29 -9.76 -12.28 4.96
N ASP A 30 -10.24 -13.52 4.92
CA ASP A 30 -11.67 -13.81 4.81
C ASP A 30 -12.46 -13.19 5.97
N ALA A 31 -11.87 -13.13 7.17
CA ALA A 31 -12.48 -12.49 8.34
C ALA A 31 -12.72 -10.97 8.18
N LEU A 32 -11.96 -10.32 7.30
CA LEU A 32 -12.20 -8.92 6.93
C LEU A 32 -13.33 -8.82 5.90
N LEU A 33 -13.38 -9.76 4.96
CA LEU A 33 -14.36 -9.79 3.86
C LEU A 33 -15.77 -10.19 4.32
N GLU A 34 -15.88 -11.00 5.36
CA GLU A 34 -17.17 -11.37 5.98
C GLU A 34 -17.97 -10.17 6.51
N GLN A 35 -17.37 -8.97 6.56
CA GLN A 35 -18.04 -7.73 6.93
C GLN A 35 -18.81 -7.07 5.77
N ALA A 36 -18.60 -7.53 4.53
CA ALA A 36 -19.31 -7.03 3.36
C ALA A 36 -20.73 -7.62 3.30
N ASP A 37 -21.73 -6.75 3.39
CA ASP A 37 -23.07 -7.10 2.95
C ASP A 37 -23.11 -7.10 1.41
N SER A 38 -23.79 -8.10 0.83
CA SER A 38 -23.98 -8.12 -0.62
C SER A 38 -24.91 -6.99 -1.05
N GLY A 39 -24.45 -6.17 -1.99
CA GLY A 39 -25.22 -5.10 -2.60
C GLY A 39 -26.22 -5.64 -3.63
N ASP A 40 -27.28 -4.85 -3.87
CA ASP A 40 -28.37 -5.20 -4.79
C ASP A 40 -27.92 -5.30 -6.26
N ASP A 41 -26.82 -4.64 -6.61
CA ASP A 41 -26.22 -4.65 -7.95
C ASP A 41 -24.68 -4.68 -7.90
N GLU A 42 -24.04 -4.87 -9.06
CA GLU A 42 -22.57 -4.95 -9.16
C GLU A 42 -21.87 -3.66 -8.72
N ALA A 43 -22.49 -2.51 -8.94
CA ALA A 43 -21.91 -1.22 -8.54
C ALA A 43 -21.89 -1.07 -7.01
N SER A 44 -22.97 -1.50 -6.36
CA SER A 44 -23.10 -1.52 -4.90
C SER A 44 -22.14 -2.51 -4.26
N ASN A 45 -21.97 -3.70 -4.86
CA ASN A 45 -20.97 -4.67 -4.40
C ASN A 45 -19.54 -4.10 -4.50
N PHE A 46 -19.21 -3.43 -5.60
CA PHE A 46 -17.91 -2.77 -5.74
C PHE A 46 -17.69 -1.67 -4.69
N ASP A 47 -18.70 -0.85 -4.40
CA ASP A 47 -18.59 0.20 -3.39
C ASP A 47 -18.39 -0.39 -1.99
N THR A 48 -19.14 -1.44 -1.62
CA THR A 48 -18.96 -2.17 -0.36
C THR A 48 -17.54 -2.73 -0.25
N ASP A 49 -17.05 -3.41 -1.29
CA ASP A 49 -15.71 -3.97 -1.32
C ASP A 49 -14.64 -2.88 -1.17
N ALA A 50 -14.79 -1.75 -1.89
CA ALA A 50 -13.87 -0.63 -1.79
C ALA A 50 -13.86 -0.01 -0.38
N HIS A 51 -15.03 0.09 0.26
CA HIS A 51 -15.18 0.62 1.61
C HIS A 51 -14.47 -0.23 2.67
N ILE A 52 -14.28 -1.53 2.42
CA ILE A 52 -13.56 -2.44 3.33
C ILE A 52 -12.08 -2.51 2.99
N HIS A 53 -11.75 -2.69 1.71
CA HIS A 53 -10.36 -2.90 1.27
C HIS A 53 -9.48 -1.66 1.43
N ILE A 54 -9.98 -0.48 1.04
CA ILE A 54 -9.17 0.74 1.00
C ILE A 54 -8.71 1.15 2.41
N PRO A 55 -9.60 1.23 3.43
CA PRO A 55 -9.17 1.60 4.78
C PRO A 55 -8.24 0.57 5.41
N ALA A 56 -8.46 -0.73 5.16
CA ALA A 56 -7.59 -1.78 5.66
C ALA A 56 -6.17 -1.67 5.07
N LEU A 57 -6.06 -1.45 3.76
CA LEU A 57 -4.77 -1.25 3.10
C LEU A 57 -4.07 0.03 3.58
N ALA A 58 -4.81 1.14 3.71
CA ALA A 58 -4.28 2.41 4.21
C ALA A 58 -3.71 2.25 5.62
N ALA A 59 -4.45 1.61 6.53
CA ALA A 59 -3.98 1.36 7.89
C ALA A 59 -2.69 0.53 7.94
N VAL A 60 -2.56 -0.48 7.08
CA VAL A 60 -1.33 -1.27 6.98
C VAL A 60 -0.19 -0.46 6.39
N ALA A 61 -0.44 0.36 5.37
CA ALA A 61 0.58 1.19 4.74
C ALA A 61 1.16 2.22 5.73
N GLU A 62 0.32 2.88 6.52
CA GLU A 62 0.75 3.82 7.58
C GLU A 62 1.60 3.14 8.66
N GLU A 63 1.21 1.94 9.06
CA GLU A 63 1.98 1.13 10.01
C GLU A 63 3.35 0.73 9.41
N LEU A 64 3.37 0.34 8.13
CA LEU A 64 4.62 0.00 7.43
C LEU A 64 5.56 1.21 7.32
N ILE A 65 5.05 2.38 6.96
CA ILE A 65 5.83 3.62 6.92
C ILE A 65 6.48 3.85 8.28
N THR A 66 5.71 3.72 9.36
CA THR A 66 6.22 3.88 10.74
C THR A 66 7.30 2.84 11.06
N LEU A 67 7.06 1.56 10.76
CA LEU A 67 7.99 0.46 11.04
C LEU A 67 9.29 0.54 10.22
N LEU A 68 9.23 1.10 9.01
CA LEU A 68 10.38 1.30 8.13
C LEU A 68 11.19 2.56 8.46
N GLY A 69 10.80 3.31 9.51
CA GLY A 69 11.53 4.47 10.00
C GLY A 69 10.97 5.83 9.55
N GLY A 70 9.77 5.86 8.98
CA GLY A 70 9.10 7.06 8.49
C GLY A 70 9.32 7.32 7.00
N GLU A 71 8.48 8.20 6.44
CA GLU A 71 8.57 8.61 5.04
C GLU A 71 9.54 9.79 4.89
N VAL A 72 10.40 9.73 3.89
CA VAL A 72 11.25 10.87 3.51
C VAL A 72 10.38 11.85 2.73
N VAL A 73 10.05 12.98 3.35
CA VAL A 73 9.28 14.06 2.70
C VAL A 73 10.21 14.79 1.72
N PRO A 74 9.90 14.80 0.41
CA PRO A 74 10.72 15.52 -0.55
C PRO A 74 10.67 17.03 -0.25
N THR A 75 11.84 17.63 -0.13
CA THR A 75 11.96 19.09 0.03
C THR A 75 11.93 19.78 -1.34
N LEU A 76 11.64 21.09 -1.33
CA LEU A 76 11.71 21.90 -2.56
C LEU A 76 13.12 21.93 -3.16
N GLU A 77 14.14 21.74 -2.33
CA GLU A 77 15.55 21.68 -2.73
C GLU A 77 15.84 20.35 -3.48
N ASP A 78 15.30 19.23 -3.00
CA ASP A 78 15.41 17.92 -3.67
C ASP A 78 14.82 17.94 -5.09
N ALA A 79 13.71 18.67 -5.29
CA ALA A 79 13.08 18.81 -6.60
C ALA A 79 13.98 19.57 -7.60
N THR A 80 14.71 20.59 -7.11
CA THR A 80 15.64 21.36 -7.94
C THR A 80 16.91 20.57 -8.28
N GLU A 81 17.46 19.81 -7.34
CA GLU A 81 18.62 18.95 -7.61
C GLU A 81 18.30 17.83 -8.60
N LYS A 82 17.13 17.18 -8.47
CA LYS A 82 16.69 16.13 -9.39
C LYS A 82 16.47 16.66 -10.82
N ALA A 83 15.95 17.88 -10.96
CA ALA A 83 15.78 18.53 -12.26
C ALA A 83 17.13 18.92 -12.91
N VAL A 84 18.09 19.41 -12.12
CA VAL A 84 19.43 19.75 -12.60
C VAL A 84 20.21 18.50 -13.03
N GLN A 85 20.06 17.38 -12.32
CA GLN A 85 20.67 16.11 -12.69
C GLN A 85 20.06 15.51 -13.96
N ALA A 86 18.75 15.60 -14.14
CA ALA A 86 18.07 15.15 -15.36
C ALA A 86 18.49 15.96 -16.61
N SER A 87 18.73 17.26 -16.45
CA SER A 87 19.21 18.14 -17.53
C SER A 87 20.67 17.88 -17.94
N LYS A 88 21.52 17.40 -17.01
CA LYS A 88 22.91 17.04 -17.30
C LYS A 88 23.09 15.63 -17.91
N ALA A 89 22.06 14.79 -17.84
CA ALA A 89 22.09 13.42 -18.36
C ALA A 89 21.50 13.30 -19.79
N ALA A 90 21.06 14.42 -20.38
CA ALA A 90 20.47 14.52 -21.72
C ALA A 90 21.45 15.07 -22.77
#